data_AF-A0A2H0RLR2-F1
#
_entry.id   AF-A0A2H0RLR2-F1
#
_cell.length_a   1.000
_cell.length_b   1.000
_cell.length_c   1.000
_cell.angle_alpha   90.00
_cell.angle_beta   90.00
_cell.angle_gamma   90.00
#
_symmetry.space_group_name_H-M   'P 1'
#
loop_
_entity.id
_entity.type
_entity.pdbx_description
1 polymer ?
#
loop_
_entity_poly.entity_id
_entity_poly.type
_entity_poly.pdbx_seq_one_letter_code
_entity_poly.pdbx_strand_id
1 'polypeptide(L)'
;MRYMGIDYGTKRIGIALSDEGGMMAFPDRVILNIGIGASAKEILSMCKEKKVGMVVLGESRNFKGEENIVMGDIKKIKEILEKEILVVYQNEMFSSAEAARPYRTHKGIRERGENKMLDASAAAIILESYLASSC
;
A
#
# COMPACT_ATOMS: atom_id res chain seq x y z
N MET A 1 4.46 -3.97 -15.67
CA MET A 1 4.11 -4.91 -14.57
C MET A 1 3.55 -4.06 -13.45
N ARG A 2 2.46 -4.47 -12.78
CA ARG A 2 1.83 -3.62 -11.77
C ARG A 2 2.51 -3.72 -10.42
N TYR A 3 2.41 -2.66 -9.63
CA TYR A 3 2.80 -2.58 -8.24
C TYR A 3 1.56 -2.47 -7.35
N MET A 4 1.62 -3.00 -6.13
CA MET A 4 0.54 -2.88 -5.15
C MET A 4 1.01 -2.10 -3.93
N GLY A 5 0.30 -1.05 -3.57
CA GLY A 5 0.49 -0.32 -2.32
C GLY A 5 -0.42 -0.87 -1.24
N ILE A 6 0.11 -1.00 -0.02
CA ILE A 6 -0.64 -1.50 1.13
C ILE A 6 -0.47 -0.55 2.31
N ASP A 7 -1.59 -0.06 2.82
CA ASP A 7 -1.71 0.59 4.13
C ASP A 7 -2.32 -0.42 5.12
N TYR A 8 -1.51 -0.95 6.02
CA TYR A 8 -1.90 -2.03 6.92
C TYR A 8 -2.39 -1.47 8.26
N GLY A 9 -3.71 -1.52 8.48
CA GLY A 9 -4.34 -1.14 9.74
C GLY A 9 -4.85 -2.35 10.55
N THR A 10 -5.11 -2.13 11.83
CA THR A 10 -5.59 -3.18 12.76
C THR A 10 -6.96 -3.74 12.43
N LYS A 11 -7.83 -2.96 11.76
CA LYS A 11 -9.19 -3.36 11.37
C LYS A 11 -9.36 -3.53 9.86
N ARG A 12 -8.55 -2.83 9.08
CA ARG A 12 -8.74 -2.61 7.64
C ARG A 12 -7.39 -2.49 6.98
N ILE A 13 -7.32 -2.92 5.73
CA ILE A 13 -6.12 -2.84 4.92
C ILE A 13 -6.50 -2.10 3.65
N GLY A 14 -5.88 -0.94 3.43
CA GLY A 14 -6.04 -0.17 2.20
C GLY A 14 -5.17 -0.77 1.11
N ILE A 15 -5.72 -0.91 -0.10
CA ILE A 15 -5.03 -1.46 -1.26
C ILE A 15 -5.07 -0.43 -2.40
N ALA A 16 -3.90 -0.20 -2.98
CA ALA A 16 -3.73 0.58 -4.19
C ALA A 16 -2.97 -0.22 -5.26
N LEU A 17 -3.17 0.14 -6.53
CA LEU A 17 -2.50 -0.48 -7.66
C LEU A 17 -1.88 0.59 -8.55
N SER A 18 -0.73 0.28 -9.15
CA SER A 18 -0.20 1.10 -10.23
C SER A 18 -0.91 0.81 -11.56
N ASP A 19 -0.76 1.72 -12.51
CA ASP A 19 -0.96 1.40 -13.92
C ASP A 19 0.05 0.33 -14.40
N GLU A 20 -0.14 -0.17 -15.63
CA GLU A 20 0.67 -1.25 -16.18
C GLU A 20 2.13 -0.84 -16.44
N GLY A 21 2.37 0.46 -16.62
CA GLY A 21 3.70 1.06 -16.75
C GLY A 21 4.40 1.30 -15.41
N GLY A 22 3.68 1.21 -14.29
CA GLY A 22 4.25 1.48 -12.96
C GLY A 22 4.60 2.95 -12.74
N MET A 23 3.84 3.86 -13.36
CA MET A 23 4.08 5.30 -13.35
C MET A 23 3.13 6.05 -12.41
N MET A 24 1.89 5.57 -12.25
CA MET A 24 0.85 6.23 -11.47
C MET A 24 0.18 5.23 -10.53
N ALA A 25 -0.11 5.67 -9.30
CA ALA A 25 -0.82 4.88 -8.29
C ALA A 25 -2.30 5.28 -8.22
N PHE A 26 -3.17 4.30 -8.00
CA PHE A 26 -4.61 4.51 -7.87
C PHE A 26 -5.18 3.70 -6.70
N PRO A 27 -6.10 4.27 -5.91
CA PRO A 27 -6.81 3.50 -4.88
C PRO A 27 -7.65 2.40 -5.56
N ASP A 28 -7.56 1.16 -5.06
CA ASP A 28 -8.35 0.04 -5.58
C ASP A 28 -9.51 -0.30 -4.65
N ARG A 29 -9.21 -0.67 -3.39
CA ARG A 29 -10.23 -1.03 -2.39
C ARG A 29 -9.67 -1.05 -0.97
N VAL A 30 -10.57 -1.18 0.00
CA VAL A 30 -10.23 -1.51 1.39
C VAL A 30 -10.78 -2.90 1.71
N ILE A 31 -9.94 -3.78 2.24
CA ILE A 31 -10.34 -5.10 2.75
C ILE A 31 -10.37 -5.09 4.29
N LEU A 32 -11.08 -6.04 4.88
CA LEU A 32 -11.07 -6.22 6.33
C LEU A 32 -9.79 -6.93 6.75
N ASN A 33 -9.18 -6.49 7.85
CA ASN A 33 -8.10 -7.25 8.47
C ASN A 33 -8.71 -8.41 9.25
N ILE A 34 -8.64 -9.61 8.67
CA ILE A 34 -9.17 -10.86 9.24
C ILE A 34 -8.06 -11.72 9.87
N GLY A 35 -6.97 -11.07 10.29
CA GLY A 35 -5.79 -11.71 10.85
C GLY A 35 -4.71 -11.97 9.79
N ILE A 36 -3.47 -12.11 10.25
CA ILE A 36 -2.25 -12.10 9.41
C ILE A 36 -2.33 -13.13 8.28
N GLY A 37 -2.58 -14.41 8.60
CA GLY A 37 -2.54 -15.48 7.60
C GLY A 37 -3.66 -15.40 6.56
N ALA A 38 -4.87 -15.06 6.98
CA ALA A 38 -6.02 -14.95 6.08
C ALA A 38 -5.93 -13.70 5.20
N SER A 39 -5.52 -12.57 5.77
CA SER A 39 -5.30 -11.33 5.02
C SER A 39 -4.15 -11.48 4.02
N ALA A 40 -3.05 -12.16 4.39
CA ALA A 40 -1.95 -12.45 3.47
C ALA A 40 -2.41 -13.28 2.26
N LYS A 41 -3.24 -14.31 2.48
CA LYS A 41 -3.78 -15.13 1.39
C LYS A 41 -4.66 -14.31 0.44
N GLU A 42 -5.50 -13.44 0.98
CA GLU A 42 -6.35 -12.54 0.19
C GLU A 42 -5.48 -11.60 -0.67
N ILE A 43 -4.46 -10.96 -0.06
CA ILE A 43 -3.51 -10.09 -0.77
C ILE A 43 -2.78 -10.85 -1.88
N LEU A 44 -2.28 -12.06 -1.62
CA LEU A 44 -1.59 -12.87 -2.63
C LEU A 44 -2.52 -13.27 -3.78
N SER A 45 -3.78 -13.58 -3.49
CA SER A 45 -4.78 -13.85 -4.52
C SER A 45 -4.99 -12.62 -5.41
N MET A 46 -5.11 -11.43 -4.81
CA MET A 46 -5.21 -10.18 -5.55
C MET A 46 -3.95 -9.90 -6.40
N CYS A 47 -2.75 -10.18 -5.86
CA CYS A 47 -1.51 -10.03 -6.61
C CYS A 47 -1.49 -10.90 -7.87
N LYS A 48 -1.94 -12.16 -7.76
CA LYS A 48 -2.05 -13.10 -8.89
C LYS A 48 -3.08 -12.63 -9.91
N GLU A 49 -4.29 -12.23 -9.47
CA GLU A 49 -5.35 -11.74 -10.35
C GLU A 49 -4.94 -10.48 -11.12
N LYS A 50 -4.27 -9.53 -10.44
CA LYS A 50 -3.91 -8.23 -11.00
C LYS A 50 -2.52 -8.20 -11.65
N LYS A 51 -1.82 -9.34 -11.71
CA LYS A 51 -0.45 -9.46 -12.26
C LYS A 51 0.52 -8.46 -11.60
N VAL A 52 0.45 -8.39 -10.28
CA VAL A 52 1.34 -7.58 -9.45
C VAL A 52 2.68 -8.28 -9.36
N GLY A 53 3.76 -7.54 -9.57
CA GLY A 53 5.12 -8.07 -9.44
C GLY A 53 5.84 -7.69 -8.15
N MET A 54 5.35 -6.67 -7.44
CA MET A 54 5.90 -6.26 -6.15
C MET A 54 4.85 -5.53 -5.30
N VAL A 55 4.96 -5.73 -3.99
CA VAL A 55 4.15 -5.08 -2.95
C VAL A 55 4.98 -4.02 -2.23
N VAL A 56 4.40 -2.86 -2.02
CA VAL A 56 4.94 -1.74 -1.25
C VAL A 56 4.11 -1.59 0.03
N LEU A 57 4.70 -1.92 1.18
CA LEU A 57 4.07 -1.77 2.50
C LEU A 57 4.44 -0.43 3.12
N GLY A 58 3.46 0.35 3.55
CA GLY A 58 3.70 1.54 4.37
C GLY A 58 4.23 1.16 5.75
N GLU A 59 5.28 1.85 6.22
CA GLU A 59 5.70 1.77 7.62
C GLU A 59 4.89 2.77 8.47
N SER A 60 3.96 2.28 9.30
CA SER A 60 3.32 3.13 10.30
C SER A 60 4.25 3.33 11.49
N ARG A 61 5.06 4.40 11.46
CA ARG A 61 5.90 4.79 12.61
C ARG A 61 5.10 5.72 13.51
N ASN A 62 4.95 5.35 14.78
CA ASN A 62 4.47 6.30 15.78
C ASN A 62 5.55 7.35 16.03
N PHE A 63 5.18 8.64 15.93
CA PHE A 63 6.01 9.82 16.23
C PHE A 63 6.62 9.84 17.65
N LYS A 64 6.26 8.89 18.53
CA LYS A 64 6.69 8.82 19.93
C LYS A 64 7.68 7.70 20.27
N GLY A 65 8.11 6.88 19.29
CA GLY A 65 9.11 5.84 19.54
C GLY A 65 8.65 4.66 20.39
N GLU A 66 7.34 4.50 20.61
CA GLU A 66 6.74 3.35 21.30
C GLU A 66 6.36 2.26 20.27
N GLU A 67 6.47 0.98 20.67
CA GLU A 67 6.14 -0.16 19.82
C GLU A 67 4.69 -0.07 19.34
N ASN A 68 4.52 0.24 18.05
CA ASN A 68 3.24 0.12 17.39
C ASN A 68 2.89 -1.36 17.37
N ILE A 69 1.80 -1.77 18.04
CA ILE A 69 1.28 -3.15 18.02
C ILE A 69 1.19 -3.68 16.57
N VAL A 70 0.94 -2.76 15.63
CA VAL A 70 0.81 -3.00 14.19
C VAL A 70 2.15 -3.34 13.51
N MET A 71 3.29 -2.84 13.99
CA MET A 71 4.59 -3.12 13.34
C MET A 71 4.99 -4.59 13.46
N GLY A 72 4.61 -5.25 14.56
CA GLY A 72 4.78 -6.70 14.69
C GLY A 72 3.97 -7.47 13.64
N ASP A 73 2.74 -7.04 13.38
CA ASP A 73 1.87 -7.66 12.40
C ASP A 73 2.29 -7.34 10.95
N ILE A 74 2.77 -6.12 10.69
CA ILE A 74 3.36 -5.71 9.41
C ILE A 74 4.60 -6.55 9.08
N LYS A 75 5.45 -6.86 10.06
CA LYS A 75 6.60 -7.77 9.86
C LYS A 75 6.14 -9.18 9.52
N LYS A 76 5.20 -9.74 10.31
CA LYS A 76 4.69 -11.09 10.07
C LYS A 76 3.97 -11.22 8.73
N ILE A 77 3.19 -10.22 8.32
CA ILE A 77 2.52 -10.28 7.02
C ILE A 77 3.54 -10.16 5.88
N LYS A 78 4.55 -9.29 6.02
CA LYS A 78 5.66 -9.22 5.06
C LYS A 78 6.34 -10.57 4.90
N GLU A 79 6.72 -11.24 5.99
CA GLU A 79 7.38 -12.56 5.94
C GLU A 79 6.54 -13.63 5.21
N ILE A 80 5.20 -13.55 5.28
CA ILE A 80 4.33 -14.46 4.53
C ILE A 80 4.29 -14.08 3.05
N LEU A 81 4.16 -12.79 2.74
CA LEU A 81 4.09 -12.29 1.37
C LEU A 81 5.42 -12.52 0.61
N GLU A 82 6.56 -12.32 1.27
CA GLU A 82 7.90 -12.48 0.69
C GLU A 82 8.21 -13.90 0.21
N LYS A 83 7.43 -14.89 0.65
CA LYS A 83 7.54 -16.28 0.14
C LYS A 83 7.06 -16.41 -1.30
N GLU A 84 6.25 -15.48 -1.78
CA GLU A 84 5.55 -15.58 -3.08
C GLU A 84 5.78 -14.36 -3.98
N ILE A 85 6.05 -13.18 -3.41
CA ILE A 85 6.22 -11.93 -4.16
C ILE A 85 7.25 -11.01 -3.50
N LEU A 86 7.92 -10.16 -4.27
CA LEU A 86 8.82 -9.14 -3.73
C LEU A 86 8.02 -8.14 -2.87
N VAL A 87 8.53 -7.85 -1.67
CA VAL A 87 7.91 -6.89 -0.74
C VAL A 87 8.94 -5.88 -0.26
N VAL A 88 8.62 -4.60 -0.41
CA VAL A 88 9.46 -3.48 0.05
C VAL A 88 8.70 -2.61 1.04
N TYR A 89 9.44 -1.94 1.92
CA TYR A 89 8.87 -0.94 2.82
C TYR A 89 9.00 0.45 2.20
N GLN A 90 7.97 1.28 2.36
CA GLN A 90 8.04 2.71 2.11
C GLN A 90 7.82 3.45 3.44
N ASN A 91 8.85 4.18 3.88
CA ASN A 91 8.82 4.94 5.12
C ASN A 91 8.15 6.32 4.88
N GLU A 92 7.23 6.70 5.76
CA GLU A 92 6.53 8.00 5.76
C GLU A 92 7.47 9.21 5.99
N MET A 93 8.72 8.97 6.45
CA MET A 93 9.72 10.03 6.57
C MET A 93 10.25 10.43 5.19
N PHE A 94 9.60 11.43 4.60
CA PHE A 94 10.13 12.27 3.55
C PHE A 94 11.66 12.40 3.66
N SER A 95 12.39 11.88 2.68
CA SER A 95 13.73 12.42 2.46
C SER A 95 13.53 13.90 2.11
N SER A 96 14.09 14.80 2.93
CA SER A 96 13.87 16.26 2.85
C SER A 96 14.30 16.89 1.52
N ALA A 97 14.78 16.10 0.55
CA ALA A 97 15.10 16.54 -0.82
C ALA A 97 13.94 16.34 -1.82
N GLU A 98 13.00 15.41 -1.58
CA GLU A 98 11.93 15.05 -2.52
C GLU A 98 10.60 15.81 -2.28
N ALA A 99 10.42 16.42 -1.10
CA ALA A 99 9.22 17.19 -0.73
C ALA A 99 9.01 18.49 -1.55
N ALA A 100 9.90 18.79 -2.50
CA ALA A 100 9.77 19.89 -3.45
C ALA A 100 9.01 19.50 -4.74
N ARG A 101 8.68 18.22 -4.96
CA ARG A 101 7.82 17.82 -6.08
C ARG A 101 6.34 17.95 -5.66
N PRO A 102 5.53 18.78 -6.33
CA PRO A 102 4.12 18.90 -5.99
C PRO A 102 3.45 17.53 -6.19
N TYR A 103 2.83 17.02 -5.12
CA TYR A 103 1.92 15.90 -5.16
C TYR A 103 0.99 16.07 -6.36
N ARG A 104 1.09 15.16 -7.34
CA ARG A 104 0.12 15.09 -8.43
C ARG A 104 -1.14 14.52 -7.82
N THR A 105 -1.93 15.39 -7.17
CA THR A 105 -3.27 15.04 -6.75
C THR A 105 -4.04 14.73 -8.03
N HIS A 106 -4.12 13.44 -8.35
CA HIS A 106 -4.94 12.93 -9.44
C HIS A 106 -6.40 13.12 -9.02
N LYS A 107 -6.89 14.34 -9.20
CA LYS A 107 -8.30 14.73 -9.11
C LYS A 107 -9.01 14.10 -10.32
N GLY A 108 -9.17 12.78 -10.30
CA GLY A 108 -9.51 12.07 -11.51
C GLY A 108 -9.77 10.58 -11.39
N ILE A 109 -10.34 10.08 -10.28
CA ILE A 109 -11.17 8.85 -10.31
C ILE A 109 -12.31 9.01 -9.30
N ARG A 110 -13.29 9.85 -9.64
CA ARG A 110 -14.63 9.85 -9.04
C ARG A 110 -15.57 9.19 -10.05
N GLU A 111 -15.40 7.90 -10.32
CA GLU A 111 -16.38 7.16 -11.14
C GLU A 111 -16.17 5.64 -11.06
N ARG A 112 -16.32 5.07 -9.86
CA ARG A 112 -16.80 3.68 -9.75
C ARG A 112 -17.45 3.43 -8.39
N GLY A 113 -18.78 3.49 -8.41
CA GLY A 113 -19.64 2.92 -7.39
C GLY A 113 -19.89 3.84 -6.21
N GLU A 114 -21.09 4.40 -6.16
CA GLU A 114 -21.72 4.85 -4.92
C GLU A 114 -21.82 3.65 -3.96
N ASN A 115 -20.76 3.43 -3.19
CA ASN A 115 -20.84 2.84 -1.89
C ASN A 115 -20.07 3.77 -0.97
N LYS A 116 -20.37 3.76 0.33
CA LYS A 116 -19.51 4.34 1.36
C LYS A 116 -18.15 3.59 1.39
N MET A 117 -17.40 3.63 0.28
CA MET A 117 -16.08 3.05 0.16
C MET A 117 -15.22 3.83 1.13
N LEU A 118 -14.80 3.12 2.17
CA LEU A 118 -13.70 3.52 3.00
C LEU A 118 -12.53 3.79 2.05
N ASP A 119 -11.97 4.98 2.14
CA ASP A 119 -11.05 5.49 1.13
C ASP A 119 -9.69 4.80 1.27
N ALA A 120 -9.21 4.19 0.17
CA ALA A 120 -7.88 3.57 0.09
C ALA A 120 -6.78 4.57 -0.28
N SER A 121 -7.07 5.88 -0.22
CA SER A 121 -6.14 6.95 -0.58
C SER A 121 -4.80 6.87 0.14
N ALA A 122 -4.75 6.43 1.40
CA ALA A 122 -3.47 6.26 2.11
C ALA A 122 -2.54 5.27 1.42
N ALA A 123 -3.07 4.12 0.98
CA ALA A 123 -2.31 3.12 0.23
C ALA A 123 -1.84 3.66 -1.14
N ALA A 124 -2.64 4.51 -1.78
CA ALA A 124 -2.26 5.15 -3.03
C ALA A 124 -1.12 6.15 -2.84
N ILE A 125 -1.16 6.95 -1.76
CA ILE A 125 -0.09 7.89 -1.39
C ILE A 125 1.22 7.14 -1.10
N ILE A 126 1.16 6.03 -0.36
CA ILE A 126 2.31 5.17 -0.08
C ILE A 126 2.94 4.67 -1.38
N LEU A 127 2.11 4.14 -2.29
CA LEU A 127 2.60 3.62 -3.56
C LEU A 127 3.18 4.72 -4.44
N GLU A 128 2.50 5.87 -4.53
CA GLU A 128 2.96 7.00 -5.35
C GLU A 128 4.30 7.56 -4.85
N SER A 129 4.48 7.65 -3.53
CA SER A 129 5.75 8.03 -2.90
C SER A 129 6.89 7.08 -3.31
N TYR A 130 6.63 5.77 -3.30
CA TYR A 130 7.62 4.78 -3.73
C TYR A 130 7.96 4.91 -5.22
N LEU A 131 6.96 5.03 -6.09
CA LEU A 131 7.14 5.17 -7.55
C LEU A 131 7.93 6.44 -7.89
N ALA A 132 7.66 7.55 -7.20
CA ALA A 132 8.38 8.80 -7.38
C ALA A 132 9.87 8.70 -6.98
N SER A 133 10.17 8.00 -5.87
CA SER A 133 11.54 7.85 -5.37
C SER A 133 12.40 6.84 -6.15
N SER A 134 11.77 5.99 -6.96
CA SER A 134 12.45 4.92 -7.71
C SER A 134 12.82 5.34 -9.15
N CYS A 135 12.58 6.60 -9.51
CA CYS A 135 12.78 7.16 -10.85
C CYS A 135 14.01 8.08 -10.93
#